data_AF-E7GD52-F1
#
_entry.id   AF-E7GD52-F1
#
_cell.length_a   1.000
_cell.length_b   1.000
_cell.length_c   1.000
_cell.angle_alpha   90.00
_cell.angle_beta   90.00
_cell.angle_gamma   90.00
#
_symmetry.space_group_name_H-M   'P 1'
#
loop_
_entity.id
_entity.type
_entity.pdbx_description
1 polymer ?
#
loop_
_entity_poly.entity_id
_entity_poly.type
_entity_poly.pdbx_seq_one_letter_code
_entity_poly.pdbx_strand_id
1 'polypeptide(L)' 'MINDEIRMYLRLHPKWYLILSRYPQEFPTMIEQYKVENKLTFADRIEKVGTMLQMIEMLL' A
#
# COMPACT_ATOMS: atom_id res chain seq x y z
N MET A 1 -4.30 -12.35 10.97
CA MET A 1 -2.83 -12.34 11.01
C MET A 1 -2.38 -11.00 10.44
N ILE A 2 -1.59 -10.20 11.16
CA ILE A 2 -1.05 -8.95 10.61
C ILE A 2 -0.17 -9.32 9.41
N ASN A 3 -0.48 -8.74 8.25
CA ASN A 3 0.22 -8.96 6.98
C ASN A 3 1.73 -8.74 7.16
N ASP A 4 2.55 -9.73 6.77
CA ASP A 4 4.00 -9.71 6.96
C ASP A 4 4.66 -8.56 6.20
N GLU A 5 4.05 -8.11 5.10
CA GLU A 5 4.48 -6.92 4.35
C GLU A 5 4.40 -5.65 5.21
N ILE A 6 3.34 -5.51 6.01
CA ILE A 6 3.13 -4.33 6.86
C ILE A 6 4.09 -4.35 8.05
N ARG A 7 4.41 -5.54 8.57
CA ARG A 7 5.48 -5.68 9.57
C ARG A 7 6.83 -5.27 9.00
N MET A 8 7.13 -5.69 7.76
CA MET A 8 8.37 -5.31 7.10
C MET A 8 8.42 -3.81 6.84
N TYR A 9 7.33 -3.23 6.35
CA TYR A 9 7.19 -1.79 6.14
C TYR A 9 7.48 -1.02 7.43
N LEU A 10 6.89 -1.42 8.55
CA LEU A 10 7.13 -0.80 9.85
C LEU A 10 8.60 -0.88 10.30
N ARG A 11 9.29 -1.99 10.00
CA ARG A 11 10.73 -2.15 10.30
C ARG A 11 11.62 -1.21 9.49
N LEU A 12 11.25 -0.93 8.24
CA LEU A 12 11.99 -0.06 7.34
C LEU A 12 11.70 1.43 7.57
N HIS A 13 10.60 1.76 8.28
CA HIS A 13 10.17 3.13 8.54
C HIS A 13 10.22 3.48 10.03
N PRO A 14 11.42 3.78 10.60
CA PRO A 14 11.59 4.03 12.03
C PRO A 14 10.76 5.22 12.56
N LYS A 15 10.43 6.20 11.70
CA LYS A 15 9.50 7.28 12.04
C LYS A 15 8.15 6.72 12.51
N TRP A 16 7.60 5.75 11.81
CA TRP A 16 6.33 5.11 12.17
C TRP A 16 6.44 4.30 13.45
N TYR A 17 7.59 3.69 13.72
CA TYR A 17 7.83 3.03 15.00
C TYR A 17 7.74 4.02 16.19
N LEU A 18 8.34 5.20 16.06
CA LEU A 18 8.27 6.24 17.09
C LEU A 18 6.85 6.80 17.24
N ILE A 19 6.16 7.08 16.14
CA ILE A 19 4.80 7.63 16.16
C ILE A 19 3.85 6.63 16.82
N LEU A 20 3.85 5.37 16.38
CA LEU A 20 2.94 4.35 16.88
C LEU A 20 3.24 3.95 18.33
N SER A 21 4.46 4.14 18.82
CA SER A 21 4.78 3.96 20.23
C SER A 21 4.06 4.94 21.16
N ARG A 22 3.70 6.13 20.66
CA ARG A 22 3.03 7.20 21.42
C ARG A 22 1.56 7.39 21.02
N TYR A 23 1.25 7.13 19.77
CA TYR A 23 -0.04 7.38 19.13
C TYR A 23 -0.48 6.14 18.33
N PRO A 24 -0.87 5.05 19.00
CA PRO A 24 -1.29 3.82 18.31
C PRO A 24 -2.50 4.03 17.39
N GLN A 25 -3.32 5.05 17.64
CA GLN A 25 -4.44 5.44 16.78
C GLN A 25 -4.01 5.92 15.38
N GLU A 26 -2.74 6.26 15.16
CA GLU A 26 -2.20 6.65 13.85
C GLU A 26 -1.90 5.45 12.94
N PHE A 27 -2.19 4.23 13.41
CA PHE A 27 -2.00 3.03 12.60
C PHE A 27 -2.72 3.09 11.24
N PRO A 28 -4.00 3.52 11.13
CA PRO A 28 -4.67 3.66 9.83
C PRO A 28 -3.94 4.64 8.91
N THR A 29 -3.44 5.76 9.43
CA THR A 29 -2.64 6.74 8.67
C THR A 29 -1.38 6.10 8.07
N MET A 30 -0.69 5.27 8.84
CA MET A 30 0.47 4.51 8.35
C MET A 30 0.07 3.55 7.20
N ILE A 31 -1.08 2.89 7.33
CA ILE A 31 -1.58 1.96 6.31
C ILE A 31 -1.94 2.70 5.02
N GLU A 32 -2.50 3.90 5.10
CA GLU A 32 -2.76 4.74 3.94
C GLU A 32 -1.46 5.14 3.24
N GLN A 33 -0.46 5.59 4.00
CA GLN A 33 0.86 5.89 3.44
C GLN A 33 1.48 4.66 2.76
N TYR A 34 1.42 3.49 3.40
CA TYR A 34 1.87 2.22 2.79
C TYR A 34 1.19 1.94 1.45
N LYS A 35 -0.13 2.14 1.37
CA LYS A 35 -0.89 1.92 0.12
C LYS A 35 -0.49 2.90 -0.98
N VAL A 36 -0.27 4.17 -0.64
CA VAL A 36 0.16 5.19 -1.60
C VAL A 36 1.55 4.87 -2.14
N GLU A 37 2.51 4.57 -1.26
CA GLU A 37 3.89 4.28 -1.67
C GLU A 37 4.01 3.01 -2.52
N ASN A 38 3.21 1.99 -2.23
CA ASN A 38 3.25 0.72 -2.95
C ASN A 38 2.30 0.68 -4.16
N LYS A 39 1.72 1.82 -4.56
CA LYS A 39 0.74 1.89 -5.65
C LYS A 39 -0.40 0.87 -5.50
N LEU A 40 -0.86 0.70 -4.26
CA LEU A 40 -1.99 -0.18 -3.91
C LEU A 40 -3.27 0.63 -3.76
N THR A 41 -3.29 1.89 -4.23
CA THR A 41 -4.47 2.73 -4.16
C THR A 41 -5.53 2.22 -5.14
N PHE A 42 -6.78 2.66 -4.93
CA PHE A 42 -7.86 2.32 -5.85
C PHE A 42 -7.62 2.84 -7.27
N ALA A 43 -6.97 4.00 -7.40
CA ALA A 43 -6.60 4.56 -8.71
C ALA A 43 -5.61 3.64 -9.45
N ASP A 44 -4.56 3.17 -8.76
CA ASP A 44 -3.57 2.25 -9.35
C ASP A 44 -4.20 0.93 -9.79
N ARG A 45 -5.19 0.43 -9.01
CA ARG A 45 -5.93 -0.79 -9.37
C ARG A 45 -6.74 -0.62 -10.65
N ILE A 46 -7.38 0.53 -10.82
CA ILE A 46 -8.16 0.84 -12.04
C ILE A 46 -7.22 0.95 -13.24
N GLU A 47 -6.09 1.63 -13.09
CA GLU A 47 -5.07 1.75 -14.14
C GLU A 47 -4.59 0.36 -14.58
N LYS A 48 -4.26 -0.52 -13.62
CA LYS A 48 -3.81 -1.89 -13.92
C LYS A 48 -4.86 -2.71 -14.67
N VAL A 49 -6.14 -2.55 -14.35
CA VAL A 49 -7.24 -3.21 -15.09
C VAL A 49 -7.35 -2.66 -16.52
N GLY A 50 -7.24 -1.34 -16.69
CA GLY A 50 -7.22 -0.70 -18.01
C GLY A 50 -6.09 -1.24 -18.89
N THR A 51 -4.88 -1.32 -18.36
CA THR A 51 -3.71 -1.88 -19.08
C THR A 51 -3.92 -3.35 -19.45
N MET A 52 -4.52 -4.16 -18.56
CA MET A 52 -4.83 -5.56 -18.87
C MET A 52 -5.84 -5.70 -20.00
N LEU A 53 -6.89 -4.88 -20.02
CA LEU A 53 -7.89 -4.88 -21.10
C LEU A 53 -7.25 -4.48 -22.44
N GLN A 54 -6.41 -3.45 -22.46
CA GLN A 54 -5.68 -3.03 -23.67
C GLN A 54 -4.78 -4.14 -24.22
N MET A 55 -4.10 -4.90 -23.36
CA MET A 55 -3.27 -6.03 -23.79
C MET A 55 -4.11 -7.17 -24.38
N ILE A 56 -5.30 -7.44 -23.84
CA ILE A 56 -6.23 -8.43 -24.39
C ILE A 56 -6.74 -7.97 -25.77
N GLU A 57 -7.09 -6.69 -25.91
CA GLU A 57 -7.51 -6.12 -27.19
C GLU A 57 -6.42 -6.24 -28.27
N MET A 58 -5.15 -6.09 -27.91
CA MET A 58 -4.03 -6.26 -28.86
C MET A 58 -3.78 -7.73 -29.28
N LEU A 59 -4.29 -8.71 -28.54
CA LEU A 59 -4.13 -10.15 -28.83
C LEU A 59 -5.31 -10.74 -29.64
N LEU A 60 -6.42 -10.00 -29.77
CA LEU A 60 -7.60 -10.36 -30.57
C LEU A 60 -7.52 -9.78 -31.98
#